data_AF-A0A951GLD9-F1
#
_entry.id   AF-A0A951GLD9-F1
#
_cell.length_a   1.000
_cell.length_b   1.000
_cell.length_c   1.000
_cell.angle_alpha   90.00
_cell.angle_beta   90.00
_cell.angle_gamma   90.00
#
_symmetry.space_group_name_H-M   'P 1'
#
loop_
_entity.id
_entity.type
_entity.pdbx_description
1 polymer ?
#
loop_
_entity_poly.entity_id
_entity_poly.type
_entity_poly.pdbx_seq_one_letter_code
_entity_poly.pdbx_strand_id
1 'polypeptide(L)'
;MALVYETMRRLDVRGPTSRGIVVDAEGAMLGPDCTLVRRTAAGYRCDHPAAASAIQRVICGDAARDPDCLFVLSRGSAKALNDGELALAQIYGLRIPIAGLDSGQLRKLAATAGWAKANFNPDQPRIPAGEPSASRITPPAAVVDPVPGSGLLLLATEERFSMDNPAHLAVADAIQDALYAIQGMLKPDIAEPPRDNPAR
;
A
#
# COMPACT_ATOMS: atom_id res chain seq x y z
N MET A 1 -9.67 33.93 7.53
CA MET A 1 -8.29 33.42 7.57
C MET A 1 -8.14 32.47 8.75
N ALA A 2 -8.37 31.17 8.52
CA ALA A 2 -8.01 30.12 9.48
C ALA A 2 -6.64 29.57 9.07
N LEU A 3 -5.75 29.42 10.04
CA LEU A 3 -4.34 29.07 9.87
C LEU A 3 -4.15 27.80 9.02
N VAL A 4 -3.57 27.99 7.82
CA VAL A 4 -3.05 26.94 6.93
C VAL A 4 -1.69 26.47 7.47
N TYR A 5 -1.63 26.05 8.73
CA TYR A 5 -0.58 25.12 9.14
C TYR A 5 -1.15 23.75 8.85
N GLU A 6 -0.90 23.26 7.62
CA GLU A 6 -0.95 21.84 7.33
C GLU A 6 -0.36 21.09 8.52
N THR A 7 -1.16 20.24 9.16
CA THR A 7 -0.76 19.40 10.27
C THR A 7 0.49 18.66 9.84
N MET A 8 1.68 19.14 10.24
CA MET A 8 2.93 18.47 9.93
C MET A 8 2.78 17.03 10.41
N ARG A 9 2.80 16.09 9.48
CA ARG A 9 2.70 14.68 9.81
C ARG A 9 3.91 14.34 10.67
N ARG A 10 3.66 13.72 11.81
CA ARG A 10 4.68 13.33 12.77
C ARG A 10 4.64 11.83 12.96
N LEU A 11 5.81 11.27 13.25
CA LEU A 11 5.89 9.91 13.75
C LEU A 11 5.59 9.92 15.24
N ASP A 12 4.77 8.97 15.66
CA ASP A 12 4.48 8.70 17.06
C ASP A 12 5.56 7.78 17.65
N VAL A 13 5.66 7.83 18.98
CA VAL A 13 6.47 6.87 19.75
C VAL A 13 5.68 5.57 19.86
N ARG A 14 6.37 4.44 19.70
CA ARG A 14 5.78 3.11 19.91
C ARG A 14 5.20 2.99 21.31
N GLY A 15 3.95 2.56 21.41
CA GLY A 15 3.33 2.31 22.70
C GLY A 15 1.80 2.21 22.63
N PRO A 16 1.16 1.86 23.75
CA PRO A 16 -0.30 1.70 23.83
C PRO A 16 -1.07 3.00 23.60
N THR A 17 -0.38 4.15 23.71
CA THR A 17 -0.95 5.49 23.51
C THR A 17 -0.74 6.04 22.10
N SER A 18 -0.08 5.30 21.21
CA SER A 18 0.16 5.73 19.84
C SER A 18 -1.16 5.96 19.10
N ARG A 19 -1.29 7.10 18.43
CA ARG A 19 -2.46 7.48 17.63
C ARG A 19 -2.10 7.80 16.17
N GLY A 20 -0.84 7.63 15.81
CA GLY A 20 -0.30 7.93 14.50
C GLY A 20 0.52 6.78 13.92
N ILE A 21 1.43 7.13 13.03
CA ILE A 21 2.36 6.17 12.43
C ILE A 21 3.61 6.10 13.28
N VAL A 22 4.04 4.89 13.59
CA VAL A 22 5.28 4.61 14.28
C VAL A 22 6.20 3.92 13.28
N VAL A 23 7.44 4.38 13.14
CA VAL A 23 8.47 3.68 12.35
C VAL A 23 9.78 3.69 13.14
N ASP A 24 10.25 2.50 13.51
CA ASP A 24 11.47 2.27 14.29
C ASP A 24 12.15 0.95 13.88
N ALA A 25 13.16 0.52 14.64
CA ALA A 25 13.92 -0.70 14.39
C ALA A 25 13.11 -2.00 14.55
N GLU A 26 11.87 -1.94 15.06
CA GLU A 26 11.00 -3.12 15.15
C GLU A 26 10.02 -3.20 13.97
N GLY A 27 9.94 -2.14 13.16
CA GLY A 27 9.12 -2.08 11.96
C GLY A 27 8.26 -0.82 11.91
N ALA A 28 7.09 -0.95 11.28
CA ALA A 28 6.14 0.14 11.14
C ALA A 28 4.76 -0.27 11.68
N MET A 29 4.13 0.63 12.43
CA MET A 29 2.79 0.45 12.99
C MET A 29 1.91 1.67 12.77
N LEU A 30 0.61 1.45 12.82
CA LEU A 30 -0.44 2.44 12.79
C LEU A 30 -1.25 2.32 14.09
N GLY A 31 -1.04 3.23 15.02
CA GLY A 31 -1.54 3.07 16.39
C GLY A 31 -0.89 1.86 17.10
N PRO A 32 -1.51 1.35 18.18
CA PRO A 32 -0.90 0.35 19.05
C PRO A 32 -1.05 -1.08 18.55
N ASP A 33 -2.06 -1.37 17.73
CA ASP A 33 -2.46 -2.75 17.40
C ASP A 33 -2.32 -3.10 15.91
N CYS A 34 -2.18 -2.11 15.02
CA CYS A 34 -2.10 -2.36 13.59
C CYS A 34 -0.64 -2.32 13.12
N THR A 35 -0.10 -3.49 12.79
CA THR A 35 1.24 -3.60 12.20
C THR A 35 1.16 -3.40 10.69
N LEU A 36 2.03 -2.56 10.14
CA LEU A 36 2.17 -2.38 8.68
C LEU A 36 3.38 -3.13 8.16
N VAL A 37 4.47 -3.09 8.93
CA VAL A 37 5.72 -3.80 8.66
C VAL A 37 6.19 -4.47 9.94
N ARG A 38 6.47 -5.77 9.86
CA ARG A 38 6.92 -6.61 10.97
C ARG A 38 8.33 -7.10 10.71
N ARG A 39 9.15 -7.13 11.76
CA ARG A 39 10.44 -7.81 11.78
C ARG A 39 10.24 -9.33 11.87
N THR A 40 10.95 -10.08 11.03
CA THR A 40 10.98 -11.54 11.01
C THR A 40 12.43 -12.03 11.03
N ALA A 41 12.65 -13.34 11.20
CA ALA A 41 13.99 -13.92 11.11
C ALA A 41 14.66 -13.69 9.74
N ALA A 42 13.86 -13.49 8.67
CA ALA A 42 14.33 -13.23 7.32
C ALA A 42 14.37 -11.74 6.96
N GLY A 43 14.29 -10.84 7.95
CA GLY A 43 14.20 -9.39 7.75
C GLY A 43 12.78 -8.84 7.91
N TYR A 44 12.52 -7.66 7.39
CA TYR A 44 11.25 -6.95 7.50
C TYR A 44 10.29 -7.35 6.38
N ARG A 45 9.03 -7.59 6.74
CA ARG A 45 7.95 -7.92 5.82
C ARG A 45 6.76 -7.01 6.06
N CYS A 46 6.18 -6.49 4.99
CA CYS A 46 4.87 -5.86 5.03
C CYS A 46 3.76 -6.91 4.97
N ASP A 47 2.55 -6.52 5.37
CA ASP A 47 1.36 -7.37 5.23
C ASP A 47 0.90 -7.52 3.77
N HIS A 48 -0.01 -8.47 3.55
CA HIS A 48 -0.58 -8.77 2.23
C HIS A 48 -1.40 -7.58 1.68
N PRO A 49 -1.44 -7.35 0.35
CA PRO A 49 -2.20 -6.26 -0.26
C PRO A 49 -3.65 -6.13 0.24
N ALA A 50 -4.36 -7.25 0.39
CA ALA A 50 -5.73 -7.28 0.89
C ALA A 50 -5.86 -6.70 2.32
N ALA A 51 -4.91 -7.00 3.21
CA ALA A 51 -4.91 -6.46 4.57
C ALA A 51 -4.60 -4.96 4.56
N ALA A 52 -3.63 -4.52 3.76
CA ALA A 52 -3.32 -3.10 3.58
C ALA A 52 -4.52 -2.33 3.01
N SER A 53 -5.24 -2.89 2.03
CA SER A 53 -6.48 -2.30 1.49
C SER A 53 -7.56 -2.13 2.58
N ALA A 54 -7.76 -3.14 3.42
CA ALA A 54 -8.72 -3.08 4.52
C ALA A 54 -8.35 -1.98 5.55
N ILE A 55 -7.07 -1.91 5.93
CA ILE A 55 -6.55 -0.86 6.81
C ILE A 55 -6.74 0.52 6.18
N GLN A 56 -6.44 0.64 4.89
CA GLN A 56 -6.54 1.90 4.16
C GLN A 56 -7.97 2.44 4.14
N ARG A 57 -8.98 1.58 3.93
CA ARG A 57 -10.40 1.98 4.01
C ARG A 57 -10.78 2.50 5.39
N VAL A 58 -10.18 1.97 6.46
CA VAL A 58 -10.45 2.46 7.82
C VAL A 58 -9.88 3.85 8.06
N ILE A 59 -8.68 4.14 7.53
CA ILE A 59 -8.01 5.43 7.73
C ILE A 59 -8.47 6.53 6.76
N CYS A 60 -8.69 6.19 5.50
CA CYS A 60 -8.99 7.15 4.43
C CYS A 60 -10.48 7.16 4.05
N GLY A 61 -11.27 6.20 4.52
CA GLY A 61 -12.62 5.96 4.01
C GLY A 61 -12.64 5.56 2.54
N ASP A 62 -13.79 5.70 1.90
CA ASP A 62 -13.97 5.44 0.46
C ASP A 62 -13.38 6.55 -0.44
N ALA A 63 -12.89 7.63 0.16
CA ALA A 63 -12.30 8.77 -0.55
C ALA A 63 -10.81 8.58 -0.90
N ALA A 64 -10.24 7.39 -0.68
CA ALA A 64 -8.86 7.10 -1.03
C ALA A 64 -8.68 7.17 -2.56
N ARG A 65 -7.86 8.12 -3.03
CA ARG A 65 -7.58 8.31 -4.46
C ARG A 65 -6.83 7.14 -5.11
N ASP A 66 -6.04 6.42 -4.32
CA ASP A 66 -5.25 5.28 -4.76
C ASP A 66 -5.43 4.15 -3.73
N PRO A 67 -6.12 3.05 -4.07
CA PRO A 67 -6.45 1.96 -3.13
C PRO A 67 -5.25 1.16 -2.64
N ASP A 68 -4.10 1.25 -3.32
CA ASP A 68 -2.90 0.45 -3.02
C ASP A 68 -1.77 1.27 -2.39
N CYS A 69 -1.95 2.58 -2.23
CA CYS A 69 -0.95 3.50 -1.69
C CYS A 69 -0.35 3.01 -0.36
N LEU A 70 -1.17 2.53 0.58
CA LEU A 70 -0.68 2.02 1.86
C LEU A 70 0.20 0.79 1.71
N PHE A 71 -0.15 -0.12 0.80
CA PHE A 71 0.65 -1.31 0.51
C PHE A 71 2.01 -0.92 -0.09
N VAL A 72 2.00 -0.01 -1.08
CA VAL A 72 3.22 0.48 -1.74
C VAL A 72 4.16 1.14 -0.73
N LEU A 73 3.63 2.03 0.12
CA LEU A 73 4.41 2.70 1.16
C LEU A 73 4.95 1.71 2.21
N SER A 74 4.12 0.76 2.66
CA SER A 74 4.55 -0.28 3.61
C SER A 74 5.64 -1.19 3.04
N ARG A 75 5.54 -1.55 1.75
CA ARG A 75 6.57 -2.32 1.05
C ARG A 75 7.87 -1.51 0.91
N GLY A 76 7.78 -0.22 0.61
CA GLY A 76 8.91 0.72 0.58
C GLY A 76 9.62 0.80 1.93
N SER A 77 8.85 0.99 3.02
CA SER A 77 9.38 0.97 4.39
C SER A 77 10.05 -0.36 4.73
N ALA A 78 9.44 -1.50 4.41
CA ALA A 78 10.04 -2.81 4.66
C ALA A 78 11.37 -3.00 3.90
N LYS A 79 11.45 -2.55 2.65
CA LYS A 79 12.70 -2.57 1.89
C LYS A 79 13.76 -1.68 2.55
N ALA A 80 13.44 -0.42 2.85
CA ALA A 80 14.38 0.49 3.50
C ALA A 80 14.90 -0.06 4.84
N LEU A 81 14.03 -0.69 5.64
CA LEU A 81 14.42 -1.33 6.90
C LEU A 81 15.33 -2.55 6.68
N ASN A 82 15.11 -3.36 5.64
CA ASN A 82 16.01 -4.45 5.27
C ASN A 82 17.40 -3.93 4.84
N ASP A 83 17.43 -2.77 4.20
CA ASP A 83 18.66 -2.12 3.74
C ASP A 83 19.35 -1.32 4.87
N GLY A 84 18.77 -1.26 6.09
CA GLY A 84 19.30 -0.50 7.23
C GLY A 84 19.02 1.01 7.20
N GLU A 85 18.19 1.48 6.26
CA GLU A 85 17.88 2.88 6.03
C GLU A 85 16.66 3.36 6.84
N LEU A 86 16.83 3.49 8.16
CA LEU A 86 15.73 3.89 9.05
C LEU A 86 15.11 5.25 8.66
N ALA A 87 15.92 6.24 8.29
CA ALA A 87 15.43 7.55 7.88
C ALA A 87 14.52 7.48 6.64
N LEU A 88 14.87 6.65 5.66
CA LEU A 88 14.03 6.45 4.48
C LEU A 88 12.73 5.71 4.83
N ALA A 89 12.80 4.71 5.70
CA ALA A 89 11.61 4.01 6.20
C ALA A 89 10.64 4.99 6.90
N GLN A 90 11.19 5.94 7.68
CA GLN A 90 10.44 7.00 8.34
C GLN A 90 9.80 7.97 7.36
N ILE A 91 10.51 8.36 6.28
CA ILE A 91 9.96 9.18 5.20
C ILE A 91 8.76 8.46 4.54
N TYR A 92 8.87 7.16 4.25
CA TYR A 92 7.74 6.38 3.73
C TYR A 92 6.55 6.38 4.70
N GLY A 93 6.80 6.24 6.00
CA GLY A 93 5.77 6.36 7.03
C GLY A 93 5.05 7.71 6.98
N LEU A 94 5.81 8.82 6.95
CA LEU A 94 5.26 10.18 6.90
C LEU A 94 4.42 10.47 5.65
N ARG A 95 4.65 9.76 4.54
CA ARG A 95 3.86 9.89 3.32
C ARG A 95 2.46 9.30 3.44
N ILE A 96 2.20 8.42 4.41
CA ILE A 96 0.86 7.85 4.63
C ILE A 96 -0.09 8.98 5.07
N PRO A 97 -1.24 9.17 4.39
CA PRO A 97 -2.12 10.32 4.60
C PRO A 97 -3.06 10.15 5.78
N ILE A 98 -2.53 10.23 7.01
CA ILE A 98 -3.34 10.30 8.24
C ILE A 98 -3.15 11.64 8.94
N ALA A 99 -4.23 12.22 9.46
CA ALA A 99 -4.20 13.41 10.30
C ALA A 99 -4.11 13.07 11.81
N GLY A 100 -4.33 11.79 12.16
CA GLY A 100 -4.41 11.27 13.54
C GLY A 100 -5.62 10.35 13.67
N LEU A 101 -5.49 9.26 14.42
CA LEU A 101 -6.54 8.26 14.57
C LEU A 101 -7.44 8.59 15.76
N ASP A 102 -8.75 8.67 15.51
CA ASP A 102 -9.74 8.77 16.59
C ASP A 102 -9.99 7.40 17.27
N SER A 103 -10.68 7.41 18.40
CA SER A 103 -10.99 6.18 19.16
C SER A 103 -11.90 5.20 18.40
N GLY A 104 -12.68 5.67 17.42
CA GLY A 104 -13.46 4.82 16.53
C GLY A 104 -12.58 4.11 15.50
N GLN A 105 -11.67 4.83 14.86
CA GLN A 105 -10.69 4.31 13.92
C GLN A 105 -9.74 3.33 14.61
N LEU A 106 -9.22 3.65 15.80
CA LEU A 106 -8.38 2.74 16.59
C LEU A 106 -9.09 1.43 16.90
N ARG A 107 -10.37 1.47 17.30
CA ARG A 107 -11.17 0.24 17.54
C ARG A 107 -11.36 -0.58 16.26
N LYS A 108 -11.62 0.08 15.12
CA LYS A 108 -11.73 -0.59 13.82
C LYS A 108 -10.42 -1.24 13.41
N LEU A 109 -9.30 -0.53 13.59
CA LEU A 109 -7.96 -1.05 13.31
C LEU A 109 -7.61 -2.25 14.19
N ALA A 110 -7.93 -2.20 15.49
CA ALA A 110 -7.75 -3.34 16.39
C ALA A 110 -8.56 -4.57 15.93
N ALA A 111 -9.79 -4.36 15.45
CA ALA A 111 -10.59 -5.43 14.86
C ALA A 111 -10.00 -5.98 13.55
N THR A 112 -9.44 -5.11 12.69
CA THR A 112 -8.79 -5.49 11.43
C THR A 112 -7.44 -6.18 11.66
N ALA A 113 -6.69 -5.81 12.69
CA ALA A 113 -5.43 -6.47 13.06
C ALA A 113 -5.65 -7.95 13.44
N GLY A 114 -6.83 -8.28 13.97
CA GLY A 114 -7.25 -9.67 14.19
C GLY A 114 -7.39 -10.50 12.90
N TRP A 115 -7.58 -9.85 11.73
CA TRP A 115 -7.79 -10.55 10.45
C TRP A 115 -6.50 -11.11 9.85
N ALA A 116 -5.35 -10.50 10.16
CA ALA A 116 -4.04 -11.00 9.73
C ALA A 116 -3.67 -12.37 10.32
N LYS A 117 -4.39 -12.83 11.35
CA LYS A 117 -4.20 -14.16 11.96
C LYS A 117 -5.09 -15.26 11.37
N ALA A 118 -6.06 -14.96 10.50
CA ALA A 118 -7.17 -15.88 10.25
C ALA A 118 -7.45 -16.25 8.76
N ASN A 119 -6.58 -15.95 7.79
CA ASN A 119 -6.90 -16.18 6.36
C ASN A 119 -8.27 -15.59 5.96
N PHE A 120 -8.64 -14.44 6.54
CA PHE A 120 -9.96 -13.85 6.35
C PHE A 120 -10.09 -13.27 4.93
N ASN A 121 -10.97 -13.84 4.12
CA ASN A 121 -11.37 -13.29 2.82
C ASN A 121 -12.61 -12.38 3.02
N PRO A 122 -12.51 -11.06 2.79
CA PRO A 122 -13.64 -10.15 2.96
C PRO A 122 -14.79 -10.40 1.96
N ASP A 123 -14.52 -11.09 0.85
CA ASP A 123 -15.51 -11.43 -0.19
C ASP A 123 -16.15 -12.81 0.04
N GLN A 124 -15.75 -13.54 1.09
CA GLN A 124 -16.45 -14.77 1.45
C GLN A 124 -17.76 -14.45 2.19
N PRO A 125 -18.90 -15.02 1.74
CA PRO A 125 -20.15 -14.87 2.47
C PRO A 125 -20.01 -15.47 3.87
N ARG A 126 -20.22 -14.63 4.90
CA ARG A 126 -20.20 -15.07 6.30
C ARG A 126 -21.46 -15.90 6.57
N ILE A 127 -21.33 -17.22 6.63
CA ILE A 127 -22.36 -18.07 7.21
C ILE A 127 -22.39 -17.75 8.72
N PRO A 128 -23.52 -17.28 9.29
CA PRO A 128 -23.59 -17.02 10.72
C PRO A 128 -23.36 -18.31 11.50
N ALA A 129 -22.55 -18.23 12.55
CA ALA A 129 -22.22 -19.37 13.41
C ALA A 129 -23.44 -19.80 14.21
N GLY A 130 -24.14 -20.81 13.72
CA GLY A 130 -25.21 -21.49 14.46
C GLY A 130 -26.25 -22.13 13.55
N GLU A 131 -25.98 -23.34 13.05
CA GLU A 131 -26.94 -24.46 13.02
C GLU A 131 -26.23 -25.75 12.56
N PRO A 132 -26.43 -26.90 13.25
CA PRO A 132 -25.83 -28.17 12.87
C PRO A 132 -26.81 -28.97 11.99
N SER A 133 -26.60 -28.99 10.68
CA SER A 133 -26.99 -30.16 9.87
C SER A 133 -26.35 -30.10 8.49
N ALA A 134 -25.79 -31.23 8.13
CA ALA A 134 -25.05 -31.46 6.89
C ALA A 134 -25.95 -31.32 5.67
N SER A 135 -25.44 -30.63 4.65
CA SER A 135 -25.72 -30.99 3.26
C SER A 135 -24.46 -30.74 2.43
N ARG A 136 -23.98 -31.84 1.86
CA ARG A 136 -22.75 -32.03 1.12
C ARG A 136 -22.74 -31.09 -0.11
N ILE A 137 -21.75 -30.21 -0.21
CA ILE A 137 -21.45 -29.48 -1.45
C ILE A 137 -20.37 -30.26 -2.18
N THR A 138 -20.69 -30.76 -3.37
CA THR A 138 -19.71 -31.22 -4.34
C THR A 138 -19.30 -29.99 -5.18
N PRO A 139 -18.04 -29.51 -5.09
CA PRO A 139 -17.58 -28.48 -6.03
C PRO A 139 -17.42 -29.08 -7.43
N PRO A 140 -17.72 -28.34 -8.51
CA PRO A 140 -17.27 -28.74 -9.84
C PRO A 140 -15.74 -28.77 -9.85
N ALA A 141 -15.17 -29.81 -10.46
CA ALA A 141 -13.72 -29.93 -10.61
C ALA A 141 -13.20 -28.78 -11.47
N ALA A 142 -12.53 -27.80 -10.85
CA ALA A 142 -11.69 -26.88 -11.59
C ALA A 142 -10.39 -27.63 -11.93
N VAL A 143 -10.29 -28.07 -13.18
CA VAL A 143 -8.99 -28.45 -13.75
C VAL A 143 -8.20 -27.17 -13.89
N VAL A 144 -7.27 -26.95 -12.96
CA VAL A 144 -6.26 -25.90 -13.08
C VAL A 144 -5.00 -26.60 -13.57
N ASP A 145 -4.72 -26.47 -14.86
CA ASP A 145 -3.40 -26.82 -15.39
C ASP A 145 -2.40 -25.73 -14.95
N PRO A 146 -1.38 -26.06 -14.16
CA PRO A 146 -0.33 -25.11 -13.84
C PRO A 146 0.53 -24.87 -15.07
N VAL A 147 0.42 -23.68 -15.68
CA VAL A 147 1.40 -23.22 -16.67
C VAL A 147 2.61 -22.65 -15.92
N PRO A 148 3.81 -23.24 -16.06
CA PRO A 148 5.00 -22.69 -15.45
C PRO A 148 5.38 -21.36 -16.13
N GLY A 149 5.45 -20.27 -15.36
CA GLY A 149 6.17 -19.05 -15.78
C GLY A 149 5.36 -17.80 -16.09
N SER A 150 4.08 -17.67 -15.70
CA SER A 150 3.30 -16.46 -16.01
C SER A 150 3.14 -15.52 -14.82
N GLY A 151 3.72 -14.33 -14.95
CA GLY A 151 3.51 -13.18 -14.08
C GLY A 151 2.12 -12.54 -14.25
N LEU A 152 1.89 -11.49 -13.46
CA LEU A 152 0.62 -10.78 -13.26
C LEU A 152 -0.21 -10.51 -14.54
N LEU A 153 -1.43 -11.06 -14.53
CA LEU A 153 -2.73 -10.56 -15.02
C LEU A 153 -2.75 -9.44 -16.10
N LEU A 154 -3.20 -9.83 -17.29
CA LEU A 154 -4.05 -9.03 -18.17
C LEU A 154 -5.40 -9.76 -18.28
N LEU A 155 -6.34 -9.46 -17.39
CA LEU A 155 -7.73 -9.92 -17.50
C LEU A 155 -8.56 -8.79 -18.11
N ALA A 156 -8.73 -8.83 -19.42
CA ALA A 156 -9.90 -8.24 -20.08
C ALA A 156 -10.14 -8.82 -21.49
N THR A 157 -9.13 -9.41 -22.13
CA THR A 157 -9.27 -10.14 -23.40
C THR A 157 -8.39 -11.40 -23.34
N GLU A 158 -8.79 -12.47 -24.04
CA GLU A 158 -7.95 -13.67 -24.22
C GLU A 158 -6.69 -13.40 -25.08
N GLU A 159 -6.46 -12.14 -25.45
CA GLU A 159 -5.35 -11.71 -26.28
C GLU A 159 -4.08 -11.59 -25.42
N ARG A 160 -3.10 -12.44 -25.72
CA ARG A 160 -1.77 -12.34 -25.14
C ARG A 160 -1.00 -11.22 -25.84
N PHE A 161 -0.46 -10.29 -25.06
CA PHE A 161 0.47 -9.29 -25.58
C PHE A 161 1.62 -9.97 -26.34
N SER A 162 1.91 -9.49 -27.54
CA SER A 162 2.95 -10.04 -28.42
C SER A 162 3.65 -8.89 -29.12
N MET A 163 4.99 -8.94 -29.16
CA MET A 163 5.80 -7.93 -29.85
C MET A 163 5.67 -7.99 -31.38
N ASP A 164 5.10 -9.07 -31.91
CA ASP A 164 4.85 -9.22 -33.35
C ASP A 164 3.46 -8.71 -33.75
N ASN A 165 2.61 -8.33 -32.79
CA ASN A 165 1.29 -7.78 -33.07
C ASN A 165 1.36 -6.23 -33.11
N PRO A 166 1.14 -5.60 -34.27
CA PRO A 166 1.26 -4.14 -34.40
C PRO A 166 0.23 -3.37 -33.54
N ALA A 167 -0.92 -3.97 -33.22
CA ALA A 167 -1.90 -3.34 -32.33
C ALA A 167 -1.38 -3.25 -30.88
N HIS A 168 -0.64 -4.26 -30.43
CA HIS A 168 -0.02 -4.28 -29.11
C HIS A 168 1.12 -3.27 -29.00
N LEU A 169 1.93 -3.13 -30.05
CA LEU A 169 2.97 -2.11 -30.12
C LEU A 169 2.37 -0.69 -30.07
N ALA A 170 1.29 -0.44 -30.82
CA ALA A 170 0.62 0.86 -30.82
C ALA A 170 0.06 1.24 -29.43
N VAL A 171 -0.45 0.25 -28.68
CA VAL A 171 -0.89 0.47 -27.29
C VAL A 171 0.29 0.78 -26.37
N ALA A 172 1.43 0.08 -26.53
CA ALA A 172 2.63 0.34 -25.74
C ALA A 172 3.20 1.74 -26.01
N ASP A 173 3.24 2.17 -27.28
CA ASP A 173 3.68 3.51 -27.66
C ASP A 173 2.76 4.59 -27.09
N ALA A 174 1.43 4.40 -27.17
CA ALA A 174 0.47 5.34 -26.59
C ALA A 174 0.59 5.47 -25.06
N ILE A 175 0.89 4.37 -24.37
CA ILE A 175 1.17 4.40 -22.92
C ILE A 175 2.47 5.17 -22.65
N GLN A 176 3.52 4.92 -23.42
CA GLN A 176 4.81 5.57 -23.27
C GLN A 176 4.72 7.09 -23.53
N ASP A 177 3.97 7.50 -24.56
CA ASP A 177 3.73 8.92 -24.87
C ASP A 177 2.95 9.62 -23.76
N ALA A 178 1.93 8.95 -23.20
CA ALA A 178 1.18 9.48 -22.07
C ALA A 178 2.07 9.65 -20.82
N LEU A 179 2.98 8.70 -20.56
CA LEU A 179 3.95 8.79 -19.47
C LEU A 179 4.96 9.92 -19.69
N TYR A 180 5.44 10.12 -20.91
CA TYR A 180 6.32 11.24 -21.26
C TYR A 180 5.65 12.59 -21.08
N ALA A 181 4.38 12.74 -21.45
CA ALA A 181 3.62 13.97 -21.24
C ALA A 181 3.49 14.32 -19.74
N ILE A 182 3.24 13.32 -18.89
CA ILE A 182 3.17 13.49 -17.43
C ILE A 182 4.53 13.90 -16.87
N GLN A 183 5.62 13.29 -17.35
CA GLN A 183 6.98 13.60 -16.91
C GLN A 183 7.45 14.96 -17.41
N GLY A 184 7.05 15.38 -18.62
CA GLY A 184 7.35 16.69 -19.19
C GLY A 184 6.66 17.84 -18.45
N MET A 185 5.47 17.60 -17.87
CA MET A 185 4.79 18.54 -16.99
C MET A 185 5.44 18.67 -15.59
N LEU A 186 6.43 17.81 -15.28
CA LEU A 186 7.13 17.73 -13.99
C LEU A 186 8.56 18.28 -14.06
N LYS A 187 8.84 19.20 -15.00
CA LYS A 187 10.00 20.09 -14.91
C LYS A 187 9.60 21.32 -14.10
N PRO A 188 9.94 21.41 -12.80
CA PRO A 188 9.94 22.71 -12.15
C PRO A 188 10.96 23.60 -12.88
N ASP A 189 10.57 24.84 -13.14
CA ASP A 189 11.48 25.93 -13.50
C ASP A 189 12.45 26.08 -12.32
N ILE A 190 13.55 25.33 -12.34
CA ILE A 190 14.67 25.57 -11.44
C ILE A 190 15.30 26.83 -11.99
N ALA A 191 14.87 27.97 -11.47
CA ALA A 191 15.58 29.23 -11.62
C ALA A 191 17.06 28.95 -11.28
N GLU A 192 17.93 29.08 -12.28
CA GLU A 192 19.38 29.03 -12.06
C GLU A 192 19.71 30.00 -10.92
N PRO A 193 20.42 29.55 -9.85
CA PRO A 193 20.91 30.49 -8.87
C PRO A 193 21.83 31.50 -9.56
N PRO A 194 21.80 32.79 -9.14
CA PRO A 194 22.65 33.80 -9.75
C PRO A 194 24.10 33.35 -9.64
N ARG A 195 24.77 33.26 -10.79
CA ARG A 195 26.20 32.98 -10.87
C ARG A 195 26.91 34.09 -10.12
N ASP A 196 27.51 33.75 -8.99
CA ASP A 196 28.45 34.63 -8.31
C ASP A 196 29.50 35.08 -9.32
N ASN A 197 29.50 36.40 -9.54
CA ASN A 197 30.44 37.06 -10.41
C ASN A 197 31.74 37.24 -9.62
N PRO A 198 32.86 36.61 -10.00
CA PRO A 198 34.12 36.86 -9.32
C PRO A 198 34.69 38.19 -9.84
N ALA A 199 34.53 39.25 -9.05
CA ALA A 199 35.21 40.50 -9.32
C ALA A 199 35.71 41.16 -8.02
N ARG A 200 37.03 41.02 -7.85
CA ARG A 200 37.99 41.78 -7.03
C ARG A 200 38.31 41.28 -5.63
#